data_AF-A0A955Z8U6-F1
#
_entry.id   AF-A0A955Z8U6-F1
#
_cell.length_a   1.000
_cell.length_b   1.000
_cell.length_c   1.000
_cell.angle_alpha   90.00
_cell.angle_beta   90.00
_cell.angle_gamma   90.00
#
_symmetry.space_group_name_H-M   'P 1'
#
loop_
_entity.id
_entity.type
_entity.pdbx_description
1 polymer ?
#
loop_
_entity_poly.entity_id
_entity_poly.type
_entity_poly.pdbx_seq_one_letter_code
_entity_poly.pdbx_strand_id
1 'polypeptide(L)'
;MRDPAFYVSSLLDLPSARAGERRALWRQAMAALARHAPESGPGPLEGLHPDTLRKGVSVALAAGLADDLDWLSSAAGGVALYTLASALPVCPEQRELGRRVLARLLSGNAETFTTMATLMVRTGGRAVSSSSFRARVAL
;
A
#
# COMPACT_ATOMS: atom_id res chain seq x y z
N MET A 1 8.84 -21.09 2.62
CA MET A 1 8.58 -19.63 2.62
C MET A 1 7.19 -19.42 3.22
N ARG A 2 7.02 -18.56 4.24
CA ARG A 2 5.70 -18.34 4.89
C ARG A 2 4.72 -17.62 3.95
N ASP A 3 3.43 -17.83 4.17
CA ASP A 3 2.31 -17.22 3.44
C ASP A 3 2.38 -15.67 3.48
N PRO A 4 2.21 -14.95 2.36
CA PRO A 4 2.06 -13.49 2.34
C PRO A 4 1.06 -12.94 3.37
N ALA A 5 -0.06 -13.64 3.59
CA ALA A 5 -1.08 -13.24 4.58
C ALA A 5 -0.51 -13.18 6.01
N PHE A 6 0.43 -14.07 6.35
CA PHE A 6 1.12 -14.06 7.66
C PHE A 6 1.97 -12.80 7.86
N TYR A 7 2.63 -12.30 6.81
CA TYR A 7 3.42 -11.08 6.92
C TYR A 7 2.55 -9.83 6.96
N VAL A 8 1.39 -9.87 6.30
CA VAL A 8 0.45 -8.76 6.28
C VAL A 8 -0.35 -8.65 7.57
N SER A 9 -0.64 -9.77 8.25
CA SER A 9 -1.28 -9.76 9.57
C SER A 9 -0.41 -9.09 10.65
N SER A 10 0.91 -8.98 10.45
CA SER A 10 1.80 -8.23 11.35
C SER A 10 1.45 -6.74 11.48
N LEU A 11 0.70 -6.18 10.52
CA LEU A 11 0.16 -4.83 10.60
C LEU A 11 -0.76 -4.64 11.81
N LEU A 12 -1.41 -5.72 12.27
CA LEU A 12 -2.31 -5.69 13.42
C LEU A 12 -1.56 -5.57 14.75
N ASP A 13 -0.28 -5.95 14.78
CA ASP A 13 0.58 -5.91 15.97
C ASP A 13 1.26 -4.56 16.17
N LEU A 14 1.27 -3.69 15.14
CA LEU A 14 1.91 -2.38 15.19
C LEU A 14 1.52 -1.50 16.39
N PRO A 15 0.24 -1.43 16.81
CA PRO A 15 -0.14 -0.64 17.98
C PRO A 15 0.57 -1.05 19.27
N SER A 16 0.83 -2.35 19.43
CA SER A 16 1.43 -2.93 20.64
C SER A 16 2.96 -3.04 20.55
N ALA A 17 3.52 -3.04 19.34
CA ALA A 17 4.96 -3.18 19.11
C ALA A 17 5.77 -1.94 19.53
N ARG A 18 7.04 -2.14 19.89
CA ARG A 18 8.00 -1.04 20.15
C ARG A 18 8.46 -0.38 18.86
N ALA A 19 9.02 0.83 18.93
CA ALA A 19 9.43 1.60 17.75
C ALA A 19 10.33 0.83 16.76
N GLY A 20 11.35 0.10 17.25
CA GLY A 20 12.23 -0.72 16.40
C GLY A 20 11.52 -1.93 15.77
N GLU A 21 10.63 -2.57 16.53
CA GLU A 21 9.82 -3.71 16.08
C GLU A 21 8.80 -3.26 15.03
N ARG A 22 8.15 -2.10 15.21
CA ARG A 22 7.18 -1.53 14.26
C ARG A 22 7.78 -1.38 12.86
N ARG A 23 9.01 -0.87 12.76
CA ARG A 23 9.70 -0.73 11.47
C ARG A 23 9.92 -2.09 10.81
N ALA A 24 10.35 -3.11 11.56
CA ALA A 24 10.58 -4.44 11.02
C ALA A 24 9.27 -5.09 10.51
N LEU A 25 8.20 -5.05 11.33
CA LEU A 25 6.89 -5.57 10.96
C LEU A 25 6.31 -4.85 9.74
N TRP A 26 6.41 -3.52 9.72
CA TRP A 26 5.99 -2.72 8.57
C TRP A 26 6.73 -3.10 7.28
N ARG A 27 8.06 -3.21 7.33
CA ARG A 27 8.84 -3.58 6.13
C ARG A 27 8.50 -4.98 5.63
N GLN A 28 8.28 -5.93 6.54
CA GLN A 28 7.84 -7.28 6.18
C GLN A 28 6.48 -7.27 5.48
N ALA A 29 5.51 -6.54 6.04
CA ALA A 29 4.19 -6.37 5.45
C ALA A 29 4.26 -5.70 4.07
N MET A 30 5.01 -4.60 3.93
CA MET A 30 5.15 -3.89 2.65
C MET A 30 5.82 -4.75 1.59
N ALA A 31 6.86 -5.51 1.94
CA ALA A 31 7.49 -6.44 1.03
C ALA A 31 6.54 -7.56 0.58
N ALA A 32 5.67 -8.04 1.48
CA ALA A 32 4.66 -9.04 1.15
C ALA A 32 3.59 -8.47 0.23
N LEU A 33 3.10 -7.26 0.49
CA LEU A 33 2.11 -6.58 -0.36
C LEU A 33 2.68 -6.24 -1.74
N ALA A 34 3.93 -5.78 -1.83
CA ALA A 34 4.58 -5.45 -3.09
C ALA A 34 4.75 -6.67 -4.02
N ARG A 35 4.90 -7.87 -3.44
CA ARG A 35 5.03 -9.12 -4.20
C ARG A 35 3.69 -9.71 -4.61
N HIS A 36 2.57 -9.26 -4.02
CA HIS A 36 1.28 -9.85 -4.31
C HIS A 36 0.79 -9.39 -5.69
N ALA A 37 0.73 -10.34 -6.62
CA ALA A 37 0.06 -10.15 -7.91
C ALA A 37 -1.44 -10.40 -7.74
N PRO A 38 -2.34 -9.59 -8.33
CA PRO A 38 -3.80 -9.76 -8.17
C PRO A 38 -4.35 -11.07 -8.76
N GLU A 39 -3.53 -11.92 -9.37
CA GLU A 39 -3.90 -13.21 -9.99
C GLU A 39 -3.77 -14.39 -9.01
N SER A 40 -3.26 -14.14 -7.80
CA SER A 40 -2.86 -15.19 -6.85
C SER A 40 -3.94 -15.61 -5.84
N GLY A 41 -5.22 -15.32 -6.11
CA GLY A 41 -6.34 -15.68 -5.22
C GLY A 41 -6.79 -14.52 -4.31
N PRO A 42 -7.48 -14.80 -3.19
CA PRO A 42 -7.96 -13.77 -2.28
C PRO A 42 -6.79 -12.87 -1.83
N GLY A 43 -7.06 -11.56 -1.76
CA GLY A 43 -6.04 -10.57 -1.49
C GLY A 43 -5.36 -10.83 -0.14
N PRO A 44 -4.09 -10.46 0.07
CA PRO A 44 -3.36 -10.76 1.31
C PRO A 44 -3.90 -10.00 2.53
N LEU A 45 -4.82 -9.05 2.30
CA LEU A 45 -5.55 -8.28 3.30
C LEU A 45 -6.99 -8.80 3.49
N GLU A 46 -7.42 -9.77 2.69
CA GLU A 46 -8.77 -10.32 2.71
C GLU A 46 -9.01 -11.11 3.99
N GLY A 47 -10.17 -10.89 4.63
CA GLY A 47 -10.49 -11.47 5.93
C GLY A 47 -9.90 -10.73 7.15
N LEU A 48 -9.08 -9.69 6.97
CA LEU A 48 -8.64 -8.85 8.09
C LEU A 48 -9.75 -7.87 8.51
N HIS A 49 -9.91 -7.68 9.82
CA HIS A 49 -10.90 -6.74 10.34
C HIS A 49 -10.52 -5.28 9.99
N PRO A 50 -11.37 -4.52 9.26
CA PRO A 50 -11.02 -3.20 8.74
C PRO A 50 -10.58 -2.20 9.81
N ASP A 51 -11.22 -2.19 10.99
CA ASP A 51 -10.84 -1.28 12.08
C ASP A 51 -9.49 -1.61 12.72
N THR A 52 -9.14 -2.89 12.79
CA THR A 52 -7.86 -3.32 13.36
C THR A 52 -6.73 -2.97 12.40
N LEU A 53 -6.96 -3.19 11.10
CA LEU A 53 -6.06 -2.75 10.05
C LEU A 53 -5.87 -1.22 10.08
N ARG A 54 -6.96 -0.45 10.21
CA ARG A 54 -6.91 1.01 10.32
C ARG A 54 -6.05 1.47 11.51
N LYS A 55 -6.17 0.85 12.69
CA LYS A 55 -5.34 1.15 13.86
C LYS A 55 -3.85 0.93 13.57
N GLY A 56 -3.51 -0.18 12.92
CA GLY A 56 -2.13 -0.46 12.49
C GLY A 56 -1.59 0.59 11.53
N VAL A 57 -2.39 0.98 10.53
CA VAL A 57 -2.03 2.03 9.57
C VAL A 57 -1.88 3.38 10.24
N SER A 58 -2.76 3.75 11.17
CA SER A 58 -2.67 4.99 11.93
C SER A 58 -1.33 5.09 12.69
N VAL A 59 -0.90 4.01 13.33
CA VAL A 59 0.39 3.93 14.01
C VAL A 59 1.56 4.02 13.03
N ALA A 60 1.46 3.37 11.86
CA ALA A 60 2.50 3.44 10.84
C ALA A 60 2.66 4.86 10.28
N LEU A 61 1.55 5.58 10.03
CA LEU A 61 1.53 6.97 9.61
C LEU A 61 2.14 7.89 10.68
N ALA A 62 1.70 7.75 11.93
CA ALA A 62 2.22 8.56 13.05
C ALA A 62 3.72 8.33 13.31
N ALA A 63 4.22 7.13 13.03
CA ALA A 63 5.63 6.78 13.16
C ALA A 63 6.48 7.11 11.91
N GLY A 64 5.89 7.70 10.86
CA GLY A 64 6.60 8.04 9.62
C GLY A 64 7.01 6.83 8.76
N LEU A 65 6.46 5.64 9.05
CA LEU A 65 6.85 4.40 8.37
C LEU A 65 6.35 4.35 6.92
N ALA A 66 5.23 5.01 6.63
CA ALA A 66 4.69 5.12 5.27
C ALA A 66 5.58 5.95 4.33
N ASP A 67 6.48 6.76 4.89
CA ASP A 67 7.46 7.55 4.15
C ASP A 67 8.83 6.83 4.04
N ASP A 68 9.12 5.86 4.93
CA ASP A 68 10.33 5.01 4.94
C ASP A 68 10.18 3.80 3.99
N LEU A 69 10.10 4.07 2.69
CA LEU A 69 9.93 3.06 1.62
C LEU A 69 11.01 3.09 0.54
N ASP A 70 12.12 3.81 0.74
CA ASP A 70 13.21 3.92 -0.25
C ASP A 70 14.03 2.64 -0.41
N TRP A 71 13.87 1.70 0.52
CA TRP A 71 14.42 0.34 0.42
C TRP A 71 13.62 -0.56 -0.55
N LEU A 72 12.45 -0.12 -1.02
CA LEU A 72 11.70 -0.72 -2.12
C LEU A 72 11.89 0.09 -3.40
N SER A 73 11.79 -0.57 -4.56
CA SER A 73 11.67 0.18 -5.81
C SER A 73 10.46 1.11 -5.76
N SER A 74 10.51 2.21 -6.51
CA SER A 74 9.41 3.18 -6.57
C SER A 74 8.06 2.51 -6.87
N ALA A 75 8.05 1.62 -7.87
CA ALA A 75 6.91 0.79 -8.25
C ALA A 75 6.43 -0.12 -7.12
N ALA A 76 7.33 -0.90 -6.50
CA ALA A 76 6.98 -1.82 -5.42
C ALA A 76 6.38 -1.09 -4.20
N GLY A 77 6.95 0.05 -3.81
CA GLY A 77 6.42 0.87 -2.72
C GLY A 77 5.05 1.46 -3.05
N GLY A 78 4.85 1.90 -4.30
CA GLY A 78 3.54 2.36 -4.78
C GLY A 78 2.48 1.27 -4.71
N VAL A 79 2.80 0.07 -5.21
CA VAL A 79 1.90 -1.10 -5.20
C VAL A 79 1.50 -1.45 -3.78
N ALA A 80 2.46 -1.57 -2.86
CA ALA A 80 2.18 -1.92 -1.47
C ALA A 80 1.24 -0.91 -0.79
N LEU A 81 1.52 0.39 -0.96
CA LEU A 81 0.68 1.45 -0.39
C LEU A 81 -0.71 1.49 -1.01
N TYR A 82 -0.83 1.28 -2.32
CA TYR A 82 -2.12 1.27 -3.01
C TYR A 82 -2.97 0.08 -2.56
N THR A 83 -2.37 -1.12 -2.51
CA THR A 83 -3.04 -2.33 -2.02
C THR A 83 -3.53 -2.13 -0.58
N LEU A 84 -2.70 -1.58 0.30
CA LEU A 84 -3.09 -1.26 1.67
C LEU A 84 -4.23 -0.23 1.72
N ALA A 85 -4.14 0.86 0.95
CA ALA A 85 -5.18 1.88 0.91
C ALA A 85 -6.51 1.36 0.37
N SER A 86 -6.47 0.44 -0.60
CA SER A 86 -7.66 -0.16 -1.21
C SER A 86 -8.44 -1.08 -0.27
N ALA A 87 -7.77 -1.64 0.75
CA ALA A 87 -8.39 -2.50 1.76
C ALA A 87 -9.04 -1.73 2.92
N LEU A 88 -8.81 -0.41 3.02
CA LEU A 88 -9.39 0.42 4.07
C LEU A 88 -10.75 0.99 3.64
N PRO A 89 -11.69 1.17 4.60
CA PRO A 89 -12.87 1.98 4.36
C PRO A 89 -12.46 3.44 4.10
N VAL A 90 -13.41 4.26 3.61
CA VAL A 90 -13.15 5.69 3.39
C VAL A 90 -12.94 6.40 4.74
N CYS A 91 -11.68 6.64 5.09
CA CYS A 91 -11.27 7.29 6.34
C CYS A 91 -10.04 8.20 6.11
N PRO A 92 -9.64 9.04 7.09
CA PRO A 92 -8.47 9.90 6.96
C PRO A 92 -7.19 9.13 6.62
N GLU A 93 -6.96 7.96 7.23
CA GLU A 93 -5.79 7.12 6.99
C GLU A 93 -5.75 6.63 5.54
N GLN A 94 -6.89 6.22 4.98
CA GLN A 94 -7.01 5.80 3.59
C GLN A 94 -6.68 6.95 2.62
N ARG A 95 -7.16 8.17 2.91
CA ARG A 95 -6.86 9.36 2.11
C ARG A 95 -5.38 9.72 2.15
N GLU A 96 -4.77 9.57 3.30
CA GLU A 96 -3.37 9.92 3.54
C GLU A 96 -2.40 8.92 2.88
N LEU A 97 -2.75 7.65 2.85
CA LEU A 97 -2.08 6.66 1.99
C LEU A 97 -2.31 6.98 0.51
N GLY A 98 -3.54 7.32 0.12
CA GLY A 98 -3.86 7.71 -1.27
C GLY A 98 -3.04 8.92 -1.75
N ARG A 99 -2.82 9.93 -0.91
CA ARG A 99 -1.92 11.06 -1.21
C ARG A 99 -0.48 10.61 -1.46
N ARG A 100 0.06 9.68 -0.66
CA ARG A 100 1.41 9.14 -0.84
C ARG A 100 1.55 8.32 -2.11
N VAL A 101 0.53 7.51 -2.43
CA VAL A 101 0.46 6.77 -3.69
C VAL A 101 0.51 7.73 -4.87
N LEU A 102 -0.28 8.80 -4.83
CA LEU A 102 -0.27 9.82 -5.88
C LEU A 102 1.09 10.53 -5.98
N ALA A 103 1.70 10.89 -4.85
CA ALA A 103 3.02 11.52 -4.83
C ALA A 103 4.07 10.61 -5.51
N ARG A 104 4.07 9.31 -5.20
CA ARG A 104 4.98 8.33 -5.83
C ARG A 104 4.70 8.14 -7.33
N LEU A 105 3.43 8.17 -7.74
CA LEU A 105 3.05 8.12 -9.15
C LEU A 105 3.58 9.35 -9.91
N LEU A 106 3.55 10.53 -9.29
CA LEU A 106 4.02 11.78 -9.90
C LEU A 106 5.55 11.88 -9.92
N SER A 107 6.24 11.35 -8.90
CA SER A 107 7.71 11.33 -8.86
C SER A 107 8.33 10.15 -9.61
N GLY A 108 7.54 9.13 -9.96
CA GLY A 108 8.00 7.89 -10.57
C GLY A 108 8.32 7.98 -12.07
N ASN A 109 9.13 7.03 -12.54
CA ASN A 109 9.44 6.80 -13.95
C ASN A 109 8.28 6.09 -14.69
N ALA A 110 8.44 5.89 -16.00
CA ALA A 110 7.43 5.24 -16.84
C ALA A 110 7.02 3.85 -16.31
N GLU A 111 7.98 3.04 -15.84
CA GLU A 111 7.73 1.73 -15.25
C GLU A 111 6.86 1.79 -13.98
N THR A 112 7.13 2.76 -13.11
CA THR A 112 6.31 3.00 -11.91
C THR A 112 4.89 3.35 -12.33
N PHE A 113 4.73 4.23 -13.33
CA PHE A 113 3.42 4.63 -13.81
C PHE A 113 2.65 3.46 -14.42
N THR A 114 3.24 2.69 -15.34
CA THR A 114 2.57 1.56 -16.00
C THR A 114 2.19 0.47 -15.00
N THR A 115 3.07 0.14 -14.05
CA THR A 115 2.80 -0.84 -13.00
C THR A 115 1.59 -0.43 -12.15
N MET A 116 1.59 0.81 -11.67
CA MET A 116 0.53 1.35 -10.83
C MET A 116 -0.80 1.50 -11.59
N ALA A 117 -0.73 1.99 -12.82
CA ALA A 117 -1.90 2.15 -13.70
C ALA A 117 -2.58 0.80 -13.97
N THR A 118 -1.78 -0.21 -14.34
CA THR A 118 -2.28 -1.58 -14.57
C THR A 118 -2.95 -2.13 -13.32
N LEU A 119 -2.34 -1.95 -12.15
CA LEU A 119 -2.95 -2.38 -10.88
C LEU A 119 -4.28 -1.68 -10.62
N MET A 120 -4.35 -0.36 -10.78
CA MET A 120 -5.55 0.45 -10.56
C MET A 120 -6.71 0.11 -11.50
N VAL A 121 -6.40 -0.23 -12.76
CA VAL A 121 -7.40 -0.71 -13.73
C VAL A 121 -7.97 -2.04 -13.24
N ARG A 122 -7.11 -2.96 -12.81
CA ARG A 122 -7.48 -4.32 -12.38
C ARG A 122 -8.32 -4.34 -11.11
N THR A 123 -8.14 -3.41 -10.19
CA THR A 123 -8.82 -3.37 -8.89
C THR A 123 -10.12 -2.56 -8.87
N GLY A 124 -10.62 -2.10 -10.03
CA GLY A 124 -11.95 -1.46 -10.13
C GLY A 124 -11.94 0.03 -10.47
N GLY A 125 -10.87 0.55 -11.09
CA GLY A 125 -10.92 1.74 -11.94
C GLY A 125 -11.15 3.10 -11.26
N ARG A 126 -11.45 3.17 -9.95
CA ARG A 126 -11.70 4.46 -9.25
C ARG A 126 -10.53 5.45 -9.31
N ALA A 127 -9.30 4.98 -9.53
CA ALA A 127 -8.13 5.84 -9.72
C ALA A 127 -7.91 6.28 -11.19
N VAL A 128 -8.46 5.52 -12.16
CA VAL A 128 -8.36 5.79 -13.61
C VAL A 128 -9.17 7.04 -14.00
N SER A 129 -10.21 7.37 -13.22
CA SER A 129 -11.01 8.60 -13.40
C SER A 129 -10.37 9.86 -12.79
N SER A 130 -9.24 9.75 -12.09
CA SER A 130 -8.56 10.90 -11.47
C SER A 130 -7.88 11.81 -12.51
N SER A 131 -7.87 13.12 -12.27
CA SER A 131 -7.27 14.10 -13.21
C SER A 131 -5.78 13.86 -13.43
N SER A 132 -5.05 13.44 -12.39
CA SER A 132 -3.61 13.18 -12.45
C SER A 132 -3.28 11.95 -13.30
N PHE A 133 -4.16 10.94 -13.30
CA PHE A 133 -4.03 9.78 -14.18
C PHE A 133 -4.20 10.18 -15.65
N ARG A 134 -5.26 10.93 -15.99
CA ARG A 134 -5.49 11.43 -17.36
C ARG A 134 -4.32 12.27 -17.89
N ALA A 135 -3.72 13.11 -17.04
CA ALA A 135 -2.59 13.94 -17.42
C ALA A 135 -1.36 13.13 -17.84
N ARG A 136 -1.12 11.95 -17.24
CA ARG A 136 0.01 11.08 -17.59
C ARG A 136 -0.22 10.23 -18.85
N VAL A 137 -1.47 9.94 -19.20
CA VAL A 137 -1.82 9.21 -20.44
C VAL A 137 -1.72 10.12 -21.67
N ALA A 138 -1.84 11.43 -21.49
CA ALA A 138 -1.80 12.42 -22.57
C ALA A 138 -0.38 12.95 -22.90
N LEU A 139 0.65 12.46 -22.20
CA LEU A 139 2.08 12.77 -22.44
C LEU A 139 2.71 11.69 -23.31
#